data_AF-A0A559KCS2-F1
#
_entry.id   AF-A0A559KCS2-F1
#
_cell.length_a   1.000
_cell.length_b   1.000
_cell.length_c   1.000
_cell.angle_alpha   90.00
_cell.angle_beta   90.00
_cell.angle_gamma   90.00
#
_symmetry.space_group_name_H-M   'P 1'
#
loop_
_entity.id
_entity.type
_entity.pdbx_description
1 polymer ?
#
loop_
_entity_poly.entity_id
_entity_poly.type
_entity_poly.pdbx_seq_one_letter_code
_entity_poly.pdbx_strand_id
1 'polypeptide(L)'
;MSEYILNRETNKIELHFSKSEYQVLSVEQKADLKRSFLFSGKLSAWVSRSSNNHYAAIRTAEKLGFTNGGNVGERLSYAEELERKAEKAEARAERFEQYSDNAYNRGKDLQSGFKEAARDWSWVTQPIIAGHSGSERFARQKQKLIDRYEKGFTEYRKSDYFKDRAITARQTADKSQLKNKSYLNNRIEECNTSIRALERSIVAAEERNNSEWLESLLEKMEYELDKLAFMHNCMDELGGVLYSKDNVKAGYLVKIRNDWEIVVKANTKTVETQSRHVPYTLKYAYADIKDMKIPEGWTEKKEITVNPFIIGDIVTMNQIGTDRVMRAFQILKTTDKSVMIQRIKVENGIPFPDEFTSEKQERRSVKMNRSGVMVVNYDDYYLYKYNQPVTV
;
A
#
# COMPACT_ATOMS: atom_id res chain seq x y z
N MET A 1 29.70 35.43 -9.96
CA MET A 1 29.92 34.10 -9.36
C MET A 1 28.91 33.16 -9.98
N SER A 2 29.28 31.92 -10.27
CA SER A 2 28.34 30.96 -10.85
C SER A 2 27.43 30.43 -9.75
N GLU A 3 26.14 30.32 -10.03
CA GLU A 3 25.13 29.91 -9.05
C GLU A 3 24.50 28.58 -9.43
N TYR A 4 24.20 27.76 -8.43
CA TYR A 4 23.37 26.56 -8.61
C TYR A 4 21.92 26.90 -8.25
N ILE A 5 20.98 26.38 -9.03
CA ILE A 5 19.56 26.72 -8.90
C ILE A 5 18.76 25.45 -8.63
N LEU A 6 17.82 25.49 -7.68
CA LEU A 6 16.83 24.43 -7.53
C LEU A 6 15.60 24.73 -8.41
N ASN A 7 15.42 23.94 -9.46
CA ASN A 7 14.24 24.01 -10.32
C ASN A 7 13.07 23.31 -9.63
N ARG A 8 12.05 24.08 -9.20
CA ARG A 8 10.90 23.57 -8.44
C ARG A 8 9.96 22.69 -9.26
N GLU A 9 9.95 22.84 -10.59
CA GLU A 9 9.11 22.00 -11.45
C GLU A 9 9.67 20.58 -11.63
N THR A 10 10.99 20.42 -11.52
CA THR A 10 11.64 19.11 -11.66
C THR A 10 12.19 18.56 -10.35
N ASN A 11 12.22 19.40 -9.32
CA ASN A 11 12.89 19.21 -8.04
C ASN A 11 14.35 18.76 -8.24
N LYS A 12 15.08 19.45 -9.12
CA LYS A 12 16.48 19.16 -9.45
C LYS A 12 17.33 20.41 -9.31
N ILE A 13 18.55 20.23 -8.81
CA ILE A 13 19.59 21.25 -8.91
C ILE A 13 20.13 21.29 -10.33
N GLU A 14 20.24 22.49 -10.87
CA GLU A 14 20.81 22.80 -12.18
C GLU A 14 22.08 23.64 -12.03
N LEU A 15 23.13 23.27 -12.77
CA LEU A 15 24.34 24.06 -12.95
C LEU A 15 24.42 24.50 -14.41
N HIS A 16 24.52 25.82 -14.60
CA HIS A 16 24.60 26.45 -15.90
C HIS A 16 26.00 26.98 -16.12
N PHE A 17 26.75 26.34 -17.02
CA PHE A 17 28.07 26.81 -17.46
C PHE A 17 28.42 26.25 -18.84
N SER A 18 29.26 26.98 -19.54
CA SER A 18 29.66 26.75 -20.93
C SER A 18 30.54 25.50 -21.10
N LYS A 19 30.62 25.01 -22.35
CA LYS A 19 31.52 23.92 -22.71
C LYS A 19 32.99 24.28 -22.46
N SER A 20 33.38 25.54 -22.66
CA SER A 20 34.73 26.03 -22.36
C SER A 20 35.05 25.92 -20.88
N GLU A 21 34.14 26.35 -20.00
CA GLU A 21 34.30 26.22 -18.54
C GLU A 21 34.40 24.74 -18.12
N TYR A 22 33.60 23.86 -18.74
CA TYR A 22 33.72 22.42 -18.53
C TYR A 22 35.10 21.87 -18.91
N GLN A 23 35.71 22.34 -20.00
CA GLN A 23 37.00 21.83 -20.44
C GLN A 23 38.14 22.21 -19.49
N VAL A 24 38.04 23.37 -18.85
CA VAL A 24 39.02 23.85 -17.85
C VAL A 24 39.03 23.01 -16.56
N LEU A 25 37.91 22.33 -16.24
CA LEU A 25 37.84 21.46 -15.06
C LEU A 25 38.88 20.33 -15.10
N SER A 26 39.47 20.03 -13.95
CA SER A 26 40.39 18.91 -13.77
C SER A 26 39.69 17.57 -14.01
N VAL A 27 40.46 16.50 -14.23
CA VAL A 27 39.92 15.14 -14.41
C VAL A 27 39.10 14.71 -13.19
N GLU A 28 39.57 15.02 -11.99
CA GLU A 28 38.89 14.73 -10.73
C GLU A 28 37.59 15.52 -10.59
N GLN A 29 37.59 16.82 -10.88
CA GLN A 29 36.39 17.66 -10.88
C GLN A 29 35.34 17.16 -11.87
N LYS A 30 35.77 16.74 -13.06
CA LYS A 30 34.87 16.15 -14.08
C LYS A 30 34.27 14.82 -13.60
N ALA A 31 35.03 14.01 -12.86
CA ALA A 31 34.54 12.74 -12.31
C ALA A 31 33.52 12.97 -11.19
N ASP A 32 33.81 13.87 -10.25
CA ASP A 32 32.91 14.27 -9.16
C ASP A 32 31.60 14.85 -9.72
N LEU A 33 31.69 15.71 -10.73
CA LEU A 33 30.52 16.26 -11.41
C LEU A 33 29.66 15.15 -12.03
N LYS A 34 30.25 14.21 -12.79
CA LYS A 34 29.51 13.11 -13.45
C LYS A 34 28.88 12.13 -12.45
N ARG A 35 29.43 12.04 -11.24
CA ARG A 35 28.89 11.22 -10.15
C ARG A 35 27.60 11.81 -9.59
N SER A 36 27.53 13.14 -9.43
CA SER A 36 26.38 13.82 -8.81
C SER A 36 25.37 14.38 -9.83
N PHE A 37 25.82 14.67 -11.04
CA PHE A 37 25.04 15.33 -12.10
C PHE A 37 25.04 14.55 -13.42
N LEU A 38 24.06 14.85 -14.27
CA LEU A 38 23.93 14.38 -15.63
C LEU A 38 23.64 15.57 -16.54
N PHE A 39 24.37 15.68 -17.65
CA PHE A 39 24.13 16.76 -18.60
C PHE A 39 22.83 16.54 -19.37
N SER A 40 21.91 17.50 -19.27
CA SER A 40 20.65 17.51 -20.01
C SER A 40 20.83 18.35 -21.26
N GLY A 41 20.87 17.71 -22.43
CA GLY A 41 20.92 18.43 -23.71
C GLY A 41 19.68 19.29 -23.98
N LYS A 42 18.52 18.95 -23.39
CA LYS A 42 17.29 19.74 -23.53
C LYS A 42 17.35 21.07 -22.76
N LEU A 43 17.93 21.04 -21.57
CA LEU A 43 18.05 22.22 -20.70
C LEU A 43 19.39 22.96 -20.91
N SER A 44 20.30 22.36 -21.70
CA SER A 44 21.68 22.82 -21.85
C SER A 44 22.40 23.02 -20.50
N ALA A 45 22.08 22.19 -19.51
CA ALA A 45 22.52 22.34 -18.13
C ALA A 45 22.90 20.99 -17.48
N TRP A 46 23.73 21.03 -16.44
CA TRP A 46 24.01 19.87 -15.61
C TRP A 46 22.95 19.72 -14.53
N VAL A 47 22.21 18.62 -14.56
CA VAL A 47 21.07 18.37 -13.67
C VAL A 47 21.42 17.30 -12.65
N SER A 48 21.10 17.54 -11.38
CA SER A 48 21.38 16.58 -10.31
C SER A 48 20.71 15.22 -10.55
N ARG A 49 21.40 14.14 -10.19
CA ARG A 49 20.86 12.78 -10.35
C ARG A 49 19.70 12.49 -9.38
N SER A 50 19.78 13.00 -8.15
CA SER A 50 18.75 12.88 -7.13
C SER A 50 17.68 13.96 -7.29
N SER A 51 16.42 13.64 -7.02
CA SER A 51 15.31 14.62 -6.96
C SER A 51 14.83 14.92 -5.54
N ASN A 52 15.33 14.20 -4.53
CA ASN A 52 14.78 14.27 -3.17
C ASN A 52 15.86 14.55 -2.13
N ASN A 53 17.07 14.03 -2.34
CA ASN A 53 18.22 14.28 -1.48
C ASN A 53 19.33 14.95 -2.30
N HIS A 54 19.46 16.26 -2.17
CA HIS A 54 20.41 17.05 -2.93
C HIS A 54 21.79 17.19 -2.27
N TYR A 55 22.02 16.59 -1.10
CA TYR A 55 23.26 16.76 -0.32
C TYR A 55 24.54 16.57 -1.16
N ALA A 56 24.64 15.46 -1.89
CA ALA A 56 25.81 15.18 -2.71
C ALA A 56 25.95 16.17 -3.89
N ALA A 57 24.83 16.61 -4.47
CA ALA A 57 24.83 17.56 -5.57
C ALA A 57 25.25 18.96 -5.11
N ILE A 58 24.74 19.43 -3.98
CA ILE A 58 25.12 20.70 -3.34
C ILE A 58 26.61 20.70 -3.04
N ARG A 59 27.11 19.66 -2.36
CA ARG A 59 28.54 19.54 -2.03
C ARG A 59 29.44 19.53 -3.26
N THR A 60 29.03 18.87 -4.34
CA THR A 60 29.77 18.90 -5.60
C THR A 60 29.74 20.29 -6.24
N ALA A 61 28.60 20.99 -6.20
CA ALA A 61 28.48 22.34 -6.73
C ALA A 61 29.36 23.35 -5.95
N GLU A 62 29.33 23.30 -4.62
CA GLU A 62 30.15 24.14 -3.74
C GLU A 62 31.64 23.91 -3.98
N LYS A 63 32.08 22.64 -4.10
CA LYS A 63 33.47 22.29 -4.46
C LYS A 63 33.92 22.87 -5.80
N LEU A 64 32.99 23.07 -6.74
CA LEU A 64 33.24 23.67 -8.04
C LEU A 64 33.13 25.21 -8.01
N GLY A 65 32.90 25.80 -6.83
CA GLY A 65 32.82 27.25 -6.64
C GLY A 65 31.44 27.85 -6.92
N PHE A 66 30.39 27.02 -7.01
CA PHE A 66 29.02 27.51 -7.16
C PHE A 66 28.43 27.94 -5.81
N THR A 67 27.70 29.05 -5.81
CA THR A 67 26.92 29.52 -4.66
C THR A 67 25.43 29.22 -4.84
N ASN A 68 24.66 29.26 -3.75
CA ASN A 68 23.22 29.04 -3.81
C ASN A 68 22.53 30.21 -4.51
N GLY A 69 21.97 29.97 -5.71
CA GLY A 69 21.18 30.95 -6.48
C GLY A 69 19.69 30.93 -6.16
N GLY A 70 19.26 30.11 -5.19
CA GLY A 70 17.87 30.00 -4.78
C GLY A 70 17.04 29.07 -5.68
N ASN A 71 15.72 29.32 -5.68
CA ASN A 71 14.72 28.49 -6.33
C ASN A 71 14.16 29.20 -7.57
N VAL A 72 13.93 28.44 -8.65
CA VAL A 72 13.30 28.95 -9.89
C VAL A 72 12.12 28.08 -10.27
N GLY A 73 11.11 28.72 -10.86
CA GLY A 73 9.85 28.09 -11.27
C GLY A 73 8.92 27.83 -10.10
N GLU A 74 7.74 27.30 -10.42
CA GLU A 74 6.73 26.92 -9.45
C GLU A 74 6.75 25.42 -9.22
N ARG A 75 6.33 25.00 -8.02
CA ARG A 75 6.16 23.58 -7.74
C ARG A 75 4.89 23.11 -8.46
N LEU A 76 5.02 22.05 -9.24
CA LEU A 76 3.87 21.42 -9.87
C LEU A 76 2.97 20.79 -8.81
N SER A 77 1.66 20.83 -9.07
CA SER A 77 0.70 20.00 -8.35
C SER A 77 1.01 18.52 -8.59
N TYR A 78 0.52 17.67 -7.68
CA TYR A 78 0.66 16.22 -7.78
C TYR A 78 0.05 15.68 -9.08
N ALA A 79 -1.09 16.24 -9.51
CA ALA A 79 -1.75 15.89 -10.75
C ALA A 79 -0.85 16.21 -11.97
N GLU A 80 -0.29 17.41 -12.03
CA GLU A 80 0.62 17.82 -13.11
C GLU A 80 1.91 17.00 -13.16
N GLU A 81 2.49 16.67 -11.99
CA GLU A 81 3.64 15.76 -11.93
C GLU A 81 3.30 14.38 -12.53
N LEU A 82 2.09 13.90 -12.28
CA LEU A 82 1.62 12.62 -12.78
C LEU A 82 1.33 12.67 -14.27
N GLU A 83 0.76 13.75 -14.79
CA GLU A 83 0.60 13.98 -16.24
C GLU A 83 1.95 14.04 -16.95
N ARG A 84 2.90 14.86 -16.46
CA ARG A 84 4.25 14.92 -17.04
C ARG A 84 4.95 13.56 -17.02
N LYS A 85 4.71 12.72 -16.01
CA LYS A 85 5.24 11.33 -15.97
C LYS A 85 4.59 10.45 -17.03
N ALA A 86 3.28 10.57 -17.24
CA ALA A 86 2.56 9.82 -18.26
C ALA A 86 2.97 10.25 -19.68
N GLU A 87 3.02 11.55 -19.98
CA GLU A 87 3.49 12.07 -21.27
C GLU A 87 4.92 11.59 -21.58
N LYS A 88 5.83 11.63 -20.60
CA LYS A 88 7.20 11.11 -20.77
C LYS A 88 7.22 9.61 -21.03
N ALA A 89 6.29 8.85 -20.44
CA ALA A 89 6.17 7.42 -20.65
C ALA A 89 5.57 7.10 -22.03
N GLU A 90 4.56 7.86 -22.46
CA GLU A 90 3.95 7.76 -23.78
C GLU A 90 4.94 8.08 -24.89
N ALA A 91 5.61 9.23 -24.83
CA ALA A 91 6.66 9.59 -25.79
C ALA A 91 7.82 8.57 -25.82
N ARG A 92 8.06 7.86 -24.70
CA ARG A 92 9.03 6.77 -24.65
C ARG A 92 8.49 5.51 -25.32
N ALA A 93 7.21 5.18 -25.15
CA ALA A 93 6.56 4.07 -25.82
C ALA A 93 6.62 4.23 -27.33
N GLU A 94 6.24 5.41 -27.85
CA GLU A 94 6.29 5.73 -29.28
C GLU A 94 7.70 5.53 -29.87
N ARG A 95 8.73 6.02 -29.16
CA ARG A 95 10.12 5.81 -29.60
C ARG A 95 10.51 4.34 -29.63
N PHE A 96 10.08 3.56 -28.64
CA PHE A 96 10.37 2.12 -28.61
C PHE A 96 9.61 1.36 -29.70
N GLU A 97 8.38 1.75 -30.01
CA GLU A 97 7.64 1.21 -31.16
C GLU A 97 8.38 1.49 -32.46
N GLN A 98 8.81 2.73 -32.67
CA GLN A 98 9.62 3.09 -33.83
C GLN A 98 10.92 2.26 -33.91
N TYR A 99 11.62 2.07 -32.78
CA TYR A 99 12.83 1.24 -32.74
C TYR A 99 12.53 -0.24 -33.02
N SER A 100 11.40 -0.75 -32.53
CA SER A 100 10.93 -2.09 -32.82
C SER A 100 10.68 -2.27 -34.31
N ASP A 101 9.91 -1.38 -34.92
CA ASP A 101 9.55 -1.45 -36.35
C ASP A 101 10.79 -1.34 -37.23
N ASN A 102 11.71 -0.44 -36.90
CA ASN A 102 12.99 -0.31 -37.59
C ASN A 102 13.82 -1.60 -37.48
N ALA A 103 13.90 -2.22 -36.30
CA ALA A 103 14.62 -3.48 -36.10
C ALA A 103 13.95 -4.63 -36.87
N TYR A 104 12.62 -4.71 -36.84
CA TYR A 104 11.85 -5.70 -37.59
C TYR A 104 12.11 -5.59 -39.10
N ASN A 105 12.04 -4.37 -39.64
CA ASN A 105 12.29 -4.11 -41.05
C ASN A 105 13.73 -4.48 -41.44
N ARG A 106 14.74 -4.11 -40.62
CA ARG A 106 16.13 -4.55 -40.84
C ARG A 106 16.27 -6.07 -40.82
N GLY A 107 15.60 -6.77 -39.91
CA GLY A 107 15.60 -8.22 -39.84
C GLY A 107 14.99 -8.85 -41.10
N LYS A 108 13.86 -8.31 -41.56
CA LYS A 108 13.20 -8.71 -42.82
C LYS A 108 14.12 -8.52 -44.02
N ASP A 109 14.76 -7.36 -44.14
CA ASP A 109 15.68 -7.05 -45.24
C ASP A 109 16.91 -7.95 -45.23
N LEU A 110 17.49 -8.24 -44.06
CA LEU A 110 18.62 -9.15 -43.91
C LEU A 110 18.29 -10.59 -44.36
N GLN A 111 17.06 -11.06 -44.09
CA GLN A 111 16.64 -12.40 -44.48
C GLN A 111 16.15 -12.50 -45.94
N SER A 112 15.80 -11.37 -46.57
CA SER A 112 15.20 -11.35 -47.91
C SER A 112 16.04 -12.09 -48.96
N GLY A 113 17.35 -11.84 -49.01
CA GLY A 113 18.25 -12.44 -49.98
C GLY A 113 18.37 -13.96 -49.84
N PHE A 114 18.39 -14.49 -48.61
CA PHE A 114 18.36 -15.93 -48.39
C PHE A 114 17.00 -16.52 -48.74
N LYS A 115 15.89 -15.87 -48.34
CA LYS A 115 14.52 -16.33 -48.65
C LYS A 115 14.27 -16.40 -50.15
N GLU A 116 14.81 -15.45 -50.92
CA GLU A 116 14.71 -15.47 -52.39
C GLU A 116 15.55 -16.61 -52.98
N ALA A 117 16.82 -16.74 -52.58
CA ALA A 117 17.70 -17.79 -53.08
C ALA A 117 17.21 -19.20 -52.73
N ALA A 118 16.61 -19.38 -51.56
CA ALA A 118 16.07 -20.65 -51.09
C ALA A 118 14.79 -21.11 -51.85
N ARG A 119 14.21 -20.26 -52.71
CA ARG A 119 13.12 -20.68 -53.62
C ARG A 119 13.60 -21.64 -54.70
N ASP A 120 14.88 -21.55 -55.06
CA ASP A 120 15.52 -22.50 -55.97
C ASP A 120 16.12 -23.65 -55.16
N TRP A 121 15.55 -24.84 -55.29
CA TRP A 121 16.02 -26.03 -54.58
C TRP A 121 17.44 -26.43 -54.99
N SER A 122 17.86 -26.11 -56.22
CA SER A 122 19.23 -26.39 -56.68
C SER A 122 20.24 -25.54 -55.91
N TRP A 123 19.94 -24.28 -55.61
CA TRP A 123 20.77 -23.43 -54.77
C TRP A 123 20.95 -23.99 -53.34
N VAL A 124 19.89 -24.57 -52.79
CA VAL A 124 19.90 -25.18 -51.46
C VAL A 124 20.74 -26.46 -51.44
N THR A 125 20.60 -27.31 -52.45
CA THR A 125 21.12 -28.69 -52.44
C THR A 125 22.41 -28.91 -53.21
N GLN A 126 22.86 -27.95 -54.02
CA GLN A 126 24.07 -28.11 -54.83
C GLN A 126 25.30 -28.42 -53.94
N PRO A 127 26.03 -29.53 -54.22
CA PRO A 127 27.22 -29.90 -53.45
C PRO A 127 28.35 -28.90 -53.67
N ILE A 128 29.12 -28.64 -52.61
CA ILE A 128 30.30 -27.79 -52.67
C ILE A 128 31.52 -28.68 -52.88
N ILE A 129 32.17 -28.53 -54.04
CA ILE A 129 33.36 -29.27 -54.45
C ILE A 129 34.61 -28.46 -54.08
N ALA A 130 35.43 -28.98 -53.18
CA ALA A 130 36.69 -28.34 -52.77
C ALA A 130 37.71 -28.28 -53.93
N GLY A 131 38.41 -27.15 -54.09
CA GLY A 131 39.40 -26.95 -55.15
C GLY A 131 38.82 -26.53 -56.50
N HIS A 132 37.50 -26.57 -56.69
CA HIS A 132 36.84 -26.07 -57.90
C HIS A 132 36.47 -24.59 -57.75
N SER A 133 37.13 -23.71 -58.50
CA SER A 133 37.04 -22.24 -58.36
C SER A 133 35.60 -21.69 -58.41
N GLY A 134 34.74 -22.23 -59.27
CA GLY A 134 33.33 -21.86 -59.36
C GLY A 134 32.50 -22.33 -58.16
N SER A 135 32.81 -23.52 -57.64
CA SER A 135 32.09 -24.10 -56.50
C SER A 135 32.46 -23.38 -55.20
N GLU A 136 33.72 -22.97 -55.05
CA GLU A 136 34.17 -22.19 -53.90
C GLU A 136 33.59 -20.77 -53.90
N ARG A 137 33.46 -20.13 -55.08
CA ARG A 137 32.78 -18.83 -55.20
C ARG A 137 31.31 -18.94 -54.79
N PHE A 138 30.61 -19.97 -55.25
CA PHE A 138 29.24 -20.27 -54.85
C PHE A 138 29.12 -20.49 -53.34
N ALA A 139 30.01 -21.30 -52.75
CA ALA A 139 30.06 -21.54 -51.31
C ALA A 139 30.22 -20.25 -50.50
N ARG A 140 31.14 -19.36 -50.91
CA ARG A 140 31.34 -18.05 -50.24
C ARG A 140 30.11 -17.15 -50.35
N GLN A 141 29.43 -17.14 -51.50
CA GLN A 141 28.19 -16.39 -51.69
C GLN A 141 27.07 -16.94 -50.80
N LYS A 142 26.91 -18.27 -50.77
CA LYS A 142 25.92 -18.97 -49.94
C LYS A 142 26.15 -18.68 -48.45
N GLN A 143 27.39 -18.77 -47.98
CA GLN A 143 27.73 -18.44 -46.60
C GLN A 143 27.38 -16.99 -46.26
N LYS A 144 27.69 -16.02 -47.14
CA LYS A 144 27.30 -14.61 -46.91
C LYS A 144 25.79 -14.43 -46.76
N LEU A 145 24.98 -15.17 -47.51
CA LEU A 145 23.51 -15.11 -47.40
C LEU A 145 23.01 -15.76 -46.11
N ILE A 146 23.62 -16.89 -45.70
CA ILE A 146 23.32 -17.55 -44.43
C ILE A 146 23.69 -16.65 -43.24
N ASP A 147 24.89 -16.07 -43.24
CA ASP A 147 25.34 -15.16 -42.17
C ASP A 147 24.41 -13.94 -42.02
N ARG A 148 23.93 -13.39 -43.15
CA ARG A 148 22.94 -12.29 -43.14
C ARG A 148 21.60 -12.77 -42.60
N TYR A 149 21.15 -13.95 -43.00
CA TYR A 149 19.91 -14.55 -42.51
C TYR A 149 19.93 -14.76 -40.99
N GLU A 150 21.05 -15.26 -40.46
CA GLU A 150 21.28 -15.43 -39.02
C GLU A 150 21.26 -14.09 -38.27
N LYS A 151 21.93 -13.06 -38.80
CA LYS A 151 21.89 -11.69 -38.24
C LYS A 151 20.46 -11.14 -38.19
N GLY A 152 19.61 -11.53 -39.15
CA GLY A 152 18.19 -11.16 -39.15
C GLY A 152 17.45 -11.59 -37.88
N PHE A 153 17.73 -12.79 -37.34
CA PHE A 153 17.14 -13.23 -36.07
C PHE A 153 17.55 -12.37 -34.89
N THR A 154 18.79 -11.88 -34.87
CA THR A 154 19.24 -10.95 -33.82
C THR A 154 18.49 -9.63 -33.89
N GLU A 155 18.19 -9.12 -35.08
CA GLU A 155 17.36 -7.92 -35.23
C GLU A 155 15.90 -8.18 -34.83
N TYR A 156 15.33 -9.36 -35.10
CA TYR A 156 14.00 -9.72 -34.58
C TYR A 156 13.95 -9.77 -33.05
N ARG A 157 14.95 -10.36 -32.39
CA ARG A 157 15.05 -10.33 -30.91
C ARG A 157 15.14 -8.90 -30.37
N LYS A 158 15.82 -7.99 -31.07
CA LYS A 158 15.86 -6.56 -30.71
C LYS A 158 14.48 -5.92 -30.87
N SER A 159 13.74 -6.26 -31.93
CA SER A 159 12.37 -5.79 -32.12
C SER A 159 11.47 -6.21 -30.95
N ASP A 160 11.48 -7.50 -30.59
CA ASP A 160 10.71 -8.00 -29.45
C ASP A 160 11.08 -7.29 -28.14
N TYR A 161 12.38 -7.10 -27.89
CA TYR A 161 12.84 -6.34 -26.72
C TYR A 161 12.26 -4.92 -26.67
N PHE A 162 12.28 -4.18 -27.79
CA PHE A 162 11.72 -2.83 -27.81
C PHE A 162 10.19 -2.83 -27.68
N LYS A 163 9.51 -3.84 -28.23
CA LYS A 163 8.06 -4.02 -28.07
C LYS A 163 7.69 -4.21 -26.59
N ASP A 164 8.40 -5.06 -25.86
CA ASP A 164 8.16 -5.27 -24.42
C ASP A 164 8.41 -3.99 -23.60
N ARG A 165 9.43 -3.20 -24.00
CA ARG A 165 9.74 -1.91 -23.37
C ARG A 165 8.66 -0.86 -23.67
N ALA A 166 8.07 -0.87 -24.86
CA ALA A 166 6.95 -0.02 -25.21
C ALA A 166 5.71 -0.37 -24.38
N ILE A 167 5.40 -1.66 -24.23
CA ILE A 167 4.27 -2.14 -23.40
C ILE A 167 4.41 -1.63 -21.96
N THR A 168 5.58 -1.83 -21.34
CA THR A 168 5.84 -1.36 -19.96
C THR A 168 5.68 0.17 -19.85
N ALA A 169 6.13 0.92 -20.86
CA ALA A 169 6.00 2.37 -20.90
C ALA A 169 4.53 2.81 -21.02
N ARG A 170 3.74 2.15 -21.89
CA ARG A 170 2.28 2.39 -22.00
C ARG A 170 1.53 2.08 -20.71
N GLN A 171 1.87 0.99 -20.03
CA GLN A 171 1.28 0.65 -18.72
C GLN A 171 1.53 1.75 -17.68
N THR A 172 2.70 2.38 -17.73
CA THR A 172 3.00 3.53 -16.85
C THR A 172 2.15 4.75 -17.23
N ALA A 173 1.93 4.99 -18.52
CA ALA A 173 1.12 6.10 -19.02
C ALA A 173 -0.38 5.96 -18.70
N ASP A 174 -0.95 4.75 -18.75
CA ASP A 174 -2.38 4.49 -18.47
C ASP A 174 -2.78 4.76 -17.01
N LYS A 175 -1.81 4.84 -16.08
CA LYS A 175 -2.05 5.08 -14.64
C LYS A 175 -3.12 4.13 -14.04
N SER A 176 -3.21 2.89 -14.54
CA SER A 176 -4.24 1.90 -14.16
C SER A 176 -4.42 1.70 -12.65
N GLN A 177 -3.37 1.91 -11.86
CA GLN A 177 -3.42 1.89 -10.40
C GLN A 177 -4.45 2.85 -9.78
N LEU A 178 -4.74 3.98 -10.43
CA LEU A 178 -5.74 4.95 -9.96
C LEU A 178 -7.18 4.42 -10.10
N LYS A 179 -7.39 3.37 -10.91
CA LYS A 179 -8.69 2.68 -11.02
C LYS A 179 -8.90 1.66 -9.91
N ASN A 180 -7.94 1.49 -8.99
CA ASN A 180 -7.99 0.51 -7.91
C ASN A 180 -8.27 1.20 -6.56
N LYS A 181 -9.48 0.97 -6.02
CA LYS A 181 -9.93 1.51 -4.72
C LYS A 181 -9.00 1.16 -3.55
N SER A 182 -8.44 -0.06 -3.53
CA SER A 182 -7.49 -0.49 -2.49
C SER A 182 -6.22 0.34 -2.52
N TYR A 183 -5.67 0.56 -3.72
CA TYR A 183 -4.49 1.40 -3.92
C TYR A 183 -4.72 2.83 -3.45
N LEU A 184 -5.83 3.44 -3.87
CA LEU A 184 -6.21 4.80 -3.47
C LEU A 184 -6.39 4.91 -1.95
N ASN A 185 -7.12 3.98 -1.33
CA ASN A 185 -7.32 3.96 0.12
C ASN A 185 -5.99 3.89 0.89
N ASN A 186 -5.07 3.02 0.47
CA ASN A 186 -3.75 2.94 1.08
C ASN A 186 -2.97 4.24 0.92
N ARG A 187 -3.05 4.87 -0.26
CA ARG A 187 -2.38 6.16 -0.51
C ARG A 187 -2.96 7.31 0.31
N ILE A 188 -4.28 7.33 0.51
CA ILE A 188 -4.97 8.27 1.39
C ILE A 188 -4.51 8.10 2.84
N GLU A 189 -4.43 6.88 3.35
CA GLU A 189 -3.95 6.61 4.72
C GLU A 189 -2.46 6.97 4.90
N GLU A 190 -1.62 6.75 3.88
CA GLU A 190 -0.23 7.23 3.87
C GLU A 190 -0.15 8.76 3.92
N CYS A 191 -0.90 9.47 3.06
CA CYS A 191 -0.95 10.93 3.06
C CYS A 191 -1.41 11.48 4.42
N ASN A 192 -2.49 10.93 4.98
CA ASN A 192 -2.95 11.29 6.32
C ASN A 192 -1.89 11.06 7.41
N THR A 193 -1.09 10.01 7.29
CA THR A 193 0.01 9.73 8.23
C THR A 193 1.14 10.76 8.09
N SER A 194 1.52 11.10 6.85
CA SER A 194 2.50 12.14 6.55
C SER A 194 2.05 13.51 7.05
N ILE A 195 0.81 13.90 6.79
CA ILE A 195 0.20 15.16 7.26
C ILE A 195 0.30 15.25 8.78
N ARG A 196 -0.15 14.22 9.52
CA ARG A 196 -0.04 14.21 11.00
C ARG A 196 1.41 14.33 11.49
N ALA A 197 2.38 13.77 10.76
CA ALA A 197 3.79 13.88 11.12
C ALA A 197 4.34 15.30 10.86
N LEU A 198 3.92 15.92 9.75
CA LEU A 198 4.24 17.29 9.41
C LEU A 198 3.61 18.28 10.39
N GLU A 199 2.35 18.09 10.78
CA GLU A 199 1.66 18.92 11.81
C GLU A 199 2.47 18.94 13.12
N ARG A 200 2.88 17.78 13.62
CA ARG A 200 3.74 17.69 14.82
C ARG A 200 5.08 18.38 14.63
N SER A 201 5.65 18.30 13.43
CA SER A 201 6.94 18.94 13.12
C SER A 201 6.81 20.45 13.01
N ILE A 202 5.68 20.95 12.51
CA ILE A 202 5.35 22.38 12.40
C ILE A 202 5.26 22.98 13.81
N VAL A 203 4.50 22.36 14.72
CA VAL A 203 4.44 22.79 16.12
C VAL A 203 5.83 22.85 16.75
N ALA A 204 6.65 21.81 16.54
CA ALA A 204 8.02 21.80 17.04
C ALA A 204 8.93 22.88 16.40
N ALA A 205 8.67 23.28 15.15
CA ALA A 205 9.41 24.36 14.48
C ALA A 205 9.02 25.73 15.04
N GLU A 206 7.72 25.94 15.30
CA GLU A 206 7.17 27.14 15.93
C GLU A 206 7.71 27.31 17.35
N GLU A 207 7.68 26.25 18.18
CA GLU A 207 8.24 26.26 19.54
C GLU A 207 9.75 26.62 19.56
N ARG A 208 10.47 26.29 18.48
CA ARG A 208 11.90 26.60 18.32
C ARG A 208 12.18 27.94 17.63
N ASN A 209 11.15 28.68 17.22
CA ASN A 209 11.26 29.91 16.43
C ASN A 209 12.16 29.76 15.20
N ASN A 210 12.10 28.61 14.52
CA ASN A 210 12.89 28.37 13.31
C ASN A 210 12.05 28.59 12.05
N SER A 211 12.05 29.83 11.55
CA SER A 211 11.24 30.25 10.40
C SER A 211 11.57 29.51 9.10
N GLU A 212 12.85 29.25 8.83
CA GLU A 212 13.28 28.55 7.61
C GLU A 212 12.81 27.08 7.62
N TRP A 213 12.91 26.42 8.77
CA TRP A 213 12.39 25.06 8.92
C TRP A 213 10.88 25.02 8.81
N LEU A 214 10.18 25.98 9.41
CA LEU A 214 8.73 26.12 9.34
C LEU A 214 8.24 26.27 7.90
N GLU A 215 8.83 27.19 7.13
CA GLU A 215 8.50 27.40 5.72
C GLU A 215 8.69 26.11 4.90
N SER A 216 9.82 25.42 5.08
CA SER A 216 10.07 24.13 4.42
C SER A 216 9.05 23.03 4.77
N LEU A 217 8.53 23.04 5.99
CA LEU A 217 7.51 22.08 6.43
C LEU A 217 6.13 22.43 5.85
N LEU A 218 5.78 23.71 5.78
CA LEU A 218 4.54 24.18 5.19
C LEU A 218 4.46 23.82 3.70
N GLU A 219 5.54 24.03 2.94
CA GLU A 219 5.57 23.62 1.52
C GLU A 219 5.37 22.11 1.33
N LYS A 220 5.92 21.29 2.23
CA LYS A 220 5.72 19.83 2.20
C LYS A 220 4.28 19.46 2.57
N MET A 221 3.69 20.21 3.50
CA MET A 221 2.30 20.02 3.91
C MET A 221 1.35 20.32 2.75
N GLU A 222 1.51 21.47 2.09
CA GLU A 222 0.71 21.86 0.93
C GLU A 222 0.74 20.78 -0.16
N TYR A 223 1.92 20.21 -0.45
CA TYR A 223 2.03 19.12 -1.42
C TYR A 223 1.32 17.83 -0.99
N GLU A 224 1.43 17.43 0.28
CA GLU A 224 0.72 16.23 0.76
C GLU A 224 -0.80 16.44 0.83
N LEU A 225 -1.26 17.68 1.08
CA LEU A 225 -2.68 18.05 1.01
C LEU A 225 -3.21 18.02 -0.42
N ASP A 226 -2.47 18.58 -1.39
CA ASP A 226 -2.82 18.52 -2.82
C ASP A 226 -2.91 17.07 -3.31
N LYS A 227 -1.91 16.24 -2.96
CA LYS A 227 -1.90 14.81 -3.25
C LYS A 227 -3.07 14.07 -2.58
N LEU A 228 -3.41 14.40 -1.33
CA LEU A 228 -4.56 13.82 -0.64
C LEU A 228 -5.87 14.17 -1.36
N ALA A 229 -6.05 15.45 -1.72
CA ALA A 229 -7.23 15.92 -2.45
C ALA A 229 -7.36 15.21 -3.81
N PHE A 230 -6.26 15.07 -4.55
CA PHE A 230 -6.24 14.31 -5.80
C PHE A 230 -6.67 12.85 -5.59
N MET A 231 -6.15 12.16 -4.58
CA MET A 231 -6.51 10.76 -4.33
C MET A 231 -7.98 10.60 -3.91
N HIS A 232 -8.52 11.55 -3.15
CA HIS A 232 -9.95 11.58 -2.82
C HIS A 232 -10.81 11.77 -4.06
N ASN A 233 -10.48 12.72 -4.93
CA ASN A 233 -11.20 12.92 -6.20
C ASN A 233 -11.23 11.64 -7.04
N CYS A 234 -10.09 10.96 -7.22
CA CYS A 234 -10.04 9.67 -7.91
C CYS A 234 -10.90 8.60 -7.22
N MET A 235 -10.95 8.58 -5.88
CA MET A 235 -11.73 7.61 -5.13
C MET A 235 -13.24 7.87 -5.29
N ASP A 236 -13.63 9.14 -5.30
CA ASP A 236 -15.01 9.59 -5.46
C ASP A 236 -15.53 9.32 -6.88
N GLU A 237 -14.69 9.49 -7.91
CA GLU A 237 -14.98 9.08 -9.28
C GLU A 237 -15.28 7.57 -9.39
N LEU A 238 -14.68 6.74 -8.53
CA LEU A 238 -14.97 5.31 -8.44
C LEU A 238 -16.19 5.00 -7.55
N GLY A 239 -16.91 6.01 -7.06
CA GLY A 239 -18.06 5.88 -6.16
C GLY A 239 -17.71 5.64 -4.70
N GLY A 240 -16.48 5.99 -4.28
CA GLY A 240 -16.07 5.94 -2.88
C GLY A 240 -15.96 4.53 -2.27
N VAL A 241 -15.85 4.49 -0.95
CA VAL A 241 -15.90 3.24 -0.17
C VAL A 241 -17.37 2.92 0.15
N LEU A 242 -17.90 1.86 -0.46
CA LEU A 242 -19.31 1.48 -0.33
C LEU A 242 -19.62 0.76 0.99
N TYR A 243 -18.60 0.20 1.64
CA TYR A 243 -18.75 -0.70 2.78
C TYR A 243 -18.16 -0.09 4.04
N SER A 244 -18.77 -0.41 5.18
CA SER A 244 -18.35 0.05 6.50
C SER A 244 -18.77 -0.96 7.56
N LYS A 245 -18.41 -0.67 8.81
CA LYS A 245 -18.86 -1.46 9.96
C LYS A 245 -20.39 -1.54 10.08
N ASP A 246 -21.09 -0.52 9.61
CA ASP A 246 -22.55 -0.40 9.81
C ASP A 246 -23.34 -1.25 8.82
N ASN A 247 -22.78 -1.50 7.63
CA ASN A 247 -23.46 -2.26 6.58
C ASN A 247 -22.90 -3.68 6.36
N VAL A 248 -21.70 -4.00 6.89
CA VAL A 248 -21.14 -5.36 6.86
C VAL A 248 -21.32 -6.04 8.22
N LYS A 249 -21.98 -7.20 8.25
CA LYS A 249 -22.20 -7.99 9.47
C LYS A 249 -21.49 -9.34 9.43
N ALA A 250 -21.25 -9.90 10.62
CA ALA A 250 -20.73 -11.26 10.76
C ALA A 250 -21.66 -12.29 10.12
N GLY A 251 -21.08 -13.21 9.36
CA GLY A 251 -21.78 -14.20 8.56
C GLY A 251 -22.10 -13.77 7.12
N TYR A 252 -21.94 -12.49 6.76
CA TYR A 252 -22.11 -12.06 5.36
C TYR A 252 -21.00 -12.62 4.47
N LEU A 253 -21.24 -12.70 3.16
CA LEU A 253 -20.23 -13.03 2.16
C LEU A 253 -19.75 -11.76 1.48
N VAL A 254 -18.44 -11.57 1.45
CA VAL A 254 -17.80 -10.44 0.76
C VAL A 254 -16.86 -10.96 -0.32
N LYS A 255 -16.88 -10.31 -1.48
CA LYS A 255 -15.99 -10.64 -2.59
C LYS A 255 -14.71 -9.82 -2.48
N ILE A 256 -13.60 -10.47 -2.20
CA ILE A 256 -12.29 -9.85 -2.09
C ILE A 256 -11.39 -10.49 -3.14
N ARG A 257 -10.72 -9.66 -3.95
CA ARG A 257 -9.98 -10.10 -5.14
C ARG A 257 -10.90 -10.89 -6.10
N ASN A 258 -10.81 -12.21 -6.12
CA ASN A 258 -11.61 -13.08 -6.99
C ASN A 258 -12.43 -14.12 -6.22
N ASP A 259 -12.36 -14.10 -4.88
CA ASP A 259 -12.98 -15.12 -4.03
C ASP A 259 -14.03 -14.52 -3.10
N TRP A 260 -15.01 -15.35 -2.74
CA TRP A 260 -16.03 -15.03 -1.74
C TRP A 260 -15.58 -15.55 -0.38
N GLU A 261 -15.53 -14.66 0.60
CA GLU A 261 -15.11 -14.98 1.96
C GLU A 261 -16.21 -14.66 2.96
N ILE A 262 -16.27 -15.43 4.05
CA ILE A 262 -17.27 -15.24 5.10
C ILE A 262 -16.74 -14.20 6.08
N VAL A 263 -17.51 -13.16 6.34
CA VAL A 263 -17.19 -12.16 7.37
C VAL A 263 -17.26 -12.81 8.74
N VAL A 264 -16.15 -12.80 9.46
CA VAL A 264 -16.09 -13.23 10.87
C VAL A 264 -16.41 -12.05 11.78
N LYS A 265 -15.86 -10.87 11.48
CA LYS A 265 -16.01 -9.69 12.32
C LYS A 265 -15.85 -8.39 11.52
N ALA A 266 -16.72 -7.43 11.78
CA ALA A 266 -16.61 -6.07 11.23
C ALA A 266 -15.98 -5.13 12.27
N ASN A 267 -14.80 -4.58 11.96
CA ASN A 267 -14.13 -3.56 12.78
C ASN A 267 -14.35 -2.16 12.16
N THR A 268 -13.98 -1.09 12.86
CA THR A 268 -14.23 0.29 12.40
C THR A 268 -13.61 0.60 11.02
N LYS A 269 -12.37 0.16 10.77
CA LYS A 269 -11.65 0.43 9.50
C LYS A 269 -11.50 -0.78 8.58
N THR A 270 -11.78 -1.98 9.10
CA THR A 270 -11.39 -3.23 8.44
C THR A 270 -12.41 -4.31 8.71
N VAL A 271 -12.46 -5.30 7.83
CA VAL A 271 -13.24 -6.52 7.99
C VAL A 271 -12.31 -7.71 8.18
N GLU A 272 -12.65 -8.59 9.12
CA GLU A 272 -12.00 -9.89 9.28
C GLU A 272 -12.85 -10.96 8.60
N THR A 273 -12.22 -11.74 7.72
CA THR A 273 -12.87 -12.74 6.88
C THR A 273 -12.21 -14.10 7.04
N GLN A 274 -13.00 -15.15 6.83
CA GLN A 274 -12.52 -16.52 6.73
C GLN A 274 -12.52 -16.93 5.25
N SER A 275 -11.33 -17.13 4.72
CA SER A 275 -11.15 -17.69 3.38
C SER A 275 -11.29 -19.21 3.41
N ARG A 276 -11.67 -19.80 2.27
CA ARG A 276 -11.65 -21.26 2.09
C ARG A 276 -10.23 -21.81 1.93
N HIS A 277 -9.30 -20.97 1.51
CA HIS A 277 -7.94 -21.40 1.15
C HIS A 277 -6.97 -21.47 2.32
N VAL A 278 -7.27 -20.75 3.41
CA VAL A 278 -6.41 -20.69 4.60
C VAL A 278 -7.23 -20.99 5.86
N PRO A 279 -6.64 -21.64 6.88
CA PRO A 279 -7.36 -22.03 8.09
C PRO A 279 -7.50 -20.89 9.12
N TYR A 280 -6.88 -19.74 8.89
CA TYR A 280 -6.91 -18.57 9.77
C TYR A 280 -7.68 -17.40 9.15
N THR A 281 -8.04 -16.42 9.98
CA THR A 281 -8.75 -15.23 9.53
C THR A 281 -7.80 -14.24 8.86
N LEU A 282 -8.30 -13.59 7.81
CA LEU A 282 -7.62 -12.54 7.07
C LEU A 282 -8.27 -11.20 7.39
N LYS A 283 -7.51 -10.11 7.24
CA LYS A 283 -7.97 -8.75 7.55
C LYS A 283 -7.81 -7.86 6.33
N TYR A 284 -8.89 -7.19 5.96
CA TYR A 284 -8.96 -6.35 4.77
C TYR A 284 -9.56 -4.98 5.07
N ALA A 285 -9.18 -3.97 4.30
CA ALA A 285 -9.85 -2.69 4.34
C ALA A 285 -11.22 -2.79 3.64
N TYR A 286 -12.18 -1.95 4.03
CA TYR A 286 -13.49 -1.96 3.35
C TYR A 286 -13.38 -1.60 1.86
N ALA A 287 -12.36 -0.82 1.47
CA ALA A 287 -12.06 -0.50 0.08
C ALA A 287 -11.66 -1.73 -0.77
N ASP A 288 -11.29 -2.85 -0.14
CA ASP A 288 -10.92 -4.09 -0.85
C ASP A 288 -12.14 -4.93 -1.27
N ILE A 289 -13.32 -4.64 -0.69
CA ILE A 289 -14.56 -5.38 -0.98
C ILE A 289 -15.10 -4.92 -2.33
N LYS A 290 -15.19 -5.86 -3.27
CA LYS A 290 -15.73 -5.63 -4.61
C LYS A 290 -17.25 -5.80 -4.67
N ASP A 291 -17.78 -6.71 -3.87
CA ASP A 291 -19.20 -7.08 -3.86
C ASP A 291 -19.56 -7.71 -2.51
N MET A 292 -20.85 -7.71 -2.15
CA MET A 292 -21.35 -8.26 -0.89
C MET A 292 -22.68 -8.99 -1.10
N LYS A 293 -22.84 -10.14 -0.45
CA LYS A 293 -24.06 -10.94 -0.45
C LYS A 293 -24.41 -11.40 0.95
N ILE A 294 -25.70 -11.44 1.23
CA ILE A 294 -26.24 -12.04 2.46
C ILE A 294 -26.53 -13.51 2.12
N PRO A 295 -25.97 -14.49 2.86
CA PRO A 295 -26.28 -15.90 2.64
C PRO A 295 -27.78 -16.19 2.82
N GLU A 296 -28.31 -17.11 2.02
CA GLU A 296 -29.68 -17.60 2.20
C GLU A 296 -29.86 -18.21 3.59
N GLY A 297 -30.95 -17.84 4.27
CA GLY A 297 -31.24 -18.30 5.64
C GLY A 297 -30.38 -17.64 6.73
N TRP A 298 -29.60 -16.59 6.40
CA TRP A 298 -28.88 -15.84 7.43
C TRP A 298 -29.87 -15.20 8.41
N THR A 299 -29.66 -15.49 9.69
CA THR A 299 -30.40 -14.88 10.80
C THR A 299 -29.38 -14.22 11.73
N GLU A 300 -29.72 -13.03 12.20
CA GLU A 300 -28.87 -12.33 13.15
C GLU A 300 -28.80 -13.14 14.45
N LYS A 301 -27.60 -13.63 14.80
CA LYS A 301 -27.37 -14.31 16.08
C LYS A 301 -27.64 -13.33 17.21
N LYS A 302 -28.85 -13.34 17.75
CA LYS A 302 -29.15 -12.72 19.02
C LYS A 302 -28.46 -13.56 20.10
N GLU A 303 -27.40 -13.03 20.71
CA GLU A 303 -26.94 -13.54 21.99
C GLU A 303 -28.04 -13.26 23.02
N ILE A 304 -28.99 -14.20 23.11
CA ILE A 304 -29.92 -14.26 24.23
C ILE A 304 -29.13 -14.91 25.36
N THR A 305 -28.35 -14.11 26.07
CA THR A 305 -27.87 -14.49 27.39
C THR A 305 -29.12 -14.62 28.25
N VAL A 306 -29.67 -15.82 28.40
CA VAL A 306 -30.78 -16.04 29.34
C VAL A 306 -30.19 -15.84 30.72
N ASN A 307 -30.54 -14.73 31.37
CA ASN A 307 -30.20 -14.50 32.76
C ASN A 307 -30.88 -15.58 33.61
N PRO A 308 -30.14 -16.52 34.24
CA PRO A 308 -30.74 -17.62 34.98
C PRO A 308 -31.15 -17.23 36.41
N PHE A 309 -30.84 -16.01 36.83
CA PHE A 309 -31.16 -15.53 38.16
C PHE A 309 -32.61 -15.05 38.22
N ILE A 310 -33.29 -15.36 39.32
CA ILE A 310 -34.64 -14.90 39.64
C ILE A 310 -34.62 -13.92 40.80
N ILE A 311 -35.69 -13.13 40.95
CA ILE A 311 -35.86 -12.26 42.12
C ILE A 311 -35.93 -13.13 43.37
N GLY A 312 -35.16 -12.76 44.40
CA GLY A 312 -35.00 -13.51 45.65
C GLY A 312 -33.78 -14.43 45.69
N ASP A 313 -33.14 -14.73 44.55
CA ASP A 313 -31.91 -15.52 44.54
C ASP A 313 -30.81 -14.83 45.37
N ILE A 314 -30.03 -15.63 46.10
CA ILE A 314 -28.85 -15.16 46.82
C ILE A 314 -27.61 -15.48 46.00
N VAL A 315 -26.72 -14.50 45.86
CA VAL A 315 -25.41 -14.66 45.24
C VAL A 315 -24.32 -14.33 46.25
N THR A 316 -23.29 -15.18 46.31
CA THR A 316 -22.24 -15.12 47.33
C THR A 316 -20.85 -14.97 46.73
N MET A 317 -20.02 -14.28 47.50
CA MET A 317 -18.58 -14.25 47.34
C MET A 317 -17.99 -15.19 48.40
N ASN A 318 -17.41 -16.30 47.95
CA ASN A 318 -16.76 -17.27 48.84
C ASN A 318 -15.27 -16.97 48.96
N GLN A 319 -14.67 -17.32 50.09
CA GLN A 319 -13.22 -17.24 50.27
C GLN A 319 -12.53 -18.27 49.35
N ILE A 320 -11.47 -17.85 48.65
CA ILE A 320 -10.73 -18.67 47.69
C ILE A 320 -10.33 -20.01 48.33
N GLY A 321 -10.71 -21.12 47.69
CA GLY A 321 -10.37 -22.48 48.13
C GLY A 321 -11.25 -23.04 49.26
N THR A 322 -12.33 -22.35 49.65
CA THR A 322 -13.26 -22.80 50.68
C THR A 322 -14.72 -22.47 50.33
N ASP A 323 -15.67 -23.16 50.94
CA ASP A 323 -17.11 -22.84 50.81
C ASP A 323 -17.58 -21.75 51.78
N ARG A 324 -16.65 -21.08 52.47
CA ARG A 324 -16.98 -20.03 53.43
C ARG A 324 -17.46 -18.77 52.70
N VAL A 325 -18.74 -18.44 52.90
CA VAL A 325 -19.34 -17.20 52.39
C VAL A 325 -18.75 -15.99 53.14
N MET A 326 -18.12 -15.07 52.40
CA MET A 326 -17.59 -13.81 52.94
C MET A 326 -18.60 -12.67 52.83
N ARG A 327 -19.30 -12.60 51.70
CA ARG A 327 -20.32 -11.60 51.41
C ARG A 327 -21.46 -12.25 50.65
N ALA A 328 -22.67 -11.82 50.92
CA ALA A 328 -23.86 -12.28 50.23
C ALA A 328 -24.72 -11.10 49.81
N PHE A 329 -25.41 -11.26 48.70
CA PHE A 329 -26.32 -10.28 48.16
C PHE A 329 -27.57 -10.98 47.68
N GLN A 330 -28.72 -10.35 47.89
CA GLN A 330 -29.99 -10.82 47.39
C GLN A 330 -30.37 -10.06 46.13
N ILE A 331 -30.92 -10.77 45.15
CA ILE A 331 -31.37 -10.22 43.88
C ILE A 331 -32.77 -9.64 44.04
N LEU A 332 -32.94 -8.36 43.73
CA LEU A 332 -34.20 -7.64 43.88
C LEU A 332 -34.95 -7.47 42.56
N LYS A 333 -34.21 -7.33 41.47
CA LYS A 333 -34.74 -7.19 40.11
C LYS A 333 -33.82 -7.88 39.12
N THR A 334 -34.41 -8.47 38.09
CA THR A 334 -33.67 -9.14 37.01
C THR A 334 -34.04 -8.51 35.68
N THR A 335 -33.06 -8.40 34.79
CA THR A 335 -33.25 -8.09 33.37
C THR A 335 -32.47 -9.10 32.55
N ASP A 336 -32.67 -9.15 31.23
CA ASP A 336 -32.01 -10.14 30.36
C ASP A 336 -30.47 -10.15 30.48
N LYS A 337 -29.84 -9.02 30.86
CA LYS A 337 -28.36 -8.89 30.92
C LYS A 337 -27.80 -8.50 32.29
N SER A 338 -28.66 -8.15 33.25
CA SER A 338 -28.21 -7.61 34.54
C SER A 338 -29.14 -7.96 35.67
N VAL A 339 -28.63 -7.85 36.90
CA VAL A 339 -29.40 -8.00 38.13
C VAL A 339 -29.17 -6.78 39.03
N MET A 340 -30.19 -6.41 39.79
CA MET A 340 -30.07 -5.47 40.90
C MET A 340 -29.87 -6.26 42.18
N ILE A 341 -28.78 -6.00 42.89
CA ILE A 341 -28.42 -6.70 44.11
C ILE A 341 -28.34 -5.75 45.30
N GLN A 342 -28.65 -6.26 46.48
CA GLN A 342 -28.47 -5.55 47.75
C GLN A 342 -27.82 -6.47 48.76
N ARG A 343 -26.89 -5.94 49.55
CA ARG A 343 -26.08 -6.72 50.48
C ARG A 343 -26.93 -7.18 51.67
N ILE A 344 -26.82 -8.46 52.00
CA ILE A 344 -27.51 -9.08 53.13
C ILE A 344 -26.51 -9.55 54.20
N LYS A 345 -27.04 -9.79 55.39
CA LYS A 345 -26.28 -10.24 56.56
C LYS A 345 -25.79 -11.67 56.35
N VAL A 346 -24.59 -11.95 56.84
CA VAL A 346 -23.98 -13.28 56.85
C VAL A 346 -23.49 -13.57 58.26
N GLU A 347 -24.04 -14.60 58.91
CA GLU A 347 -23.56 -15.09 60.20
C GLU A 347 -23.12 -16.55 60.05
N ASN A 348 -21.97 -16.89 60.62
CA ASN A 348 -21.40 -18.25 60.54
C ASN A 348 -21.28 -18.83 59.11
N GLY A 349 -21.11 -17.97 58.10
CA GLY A 349 -21.03 -18.39 56.69
C GLY A 349 -22.38 -18.68 56.02
N ILE A 350 -23.49 -18.40 56.70
CA ILE A 350 -24.85 -18.57 56.19
C ILE A 350 -25.44 -17.17 55.91
N PRO A 351 -25.91 -16.91 54.68
CA PRO A 351 -26.59 -15.67 54.34
C PRO A 351 -28.04 -15.68 54.82
N PHE A 352 -28.51 -14.56 55.38
CA PHE A 352 -29.88 -14.37 55.84
C PHE A 352 -30.67 -13.56 54.80
N PRO A 353 -31.64 -14.17 54.10
CA PRO A 353 -32.50 -13.45 53.16
C PRO A 353 -33.24 -12.29 53.86
N ASP A 354 -33.46 -11.20 53.14
CA ASP A 354 -34.21 -10.00 53.57
C ASP A 354 -33.60 -9.21 54.76
N GLU A 355 -32.52 -9.68 55.38
CA GLU A 355 -31.74 -8.94 56.37
C GLU A 355 -30.68 -8.06 55.69
N PHE A 356 -31.10 -6.94 55.12
CA PHE A 356 -30.20 -6.03 54.40
C PHE A 356 -29.26 -5.25 55.33
N THR A 357 -27.97 -5.29 55.04
CA THR A 357 -26.93 -4.54 55.79
C THR A 357 -26.50 -3.25 55.11
N SER A 358 -27.04 -2.97 53.92
CA SER A 358 -26.71 -1.80 53.10
C SER A 358 -28.00 -1.21 52.57
N GLU A 359 -28.16 0.12 52.64
CA GLU A 359 -29.28 0.82 52.02
C GLU A 359 -29.11 0.96 50.49
N LYS A 360 -27.88 0.80 49.98
CA LYS A 360 -27.57 0.99 48.56
C LYS A 360 -27.80 -0.28 47.75
N GLN A 361 -28.57 -0.15 46.67
CA GLN A 361 -28.75 -1.17 45.63
C GLN A 361 -27.75 -0.96 44.50
N GLU A 362 -27.23 -2.05 43.92
CA GLU A 362 -26.26 -2.00 42.84
C GLU A 362 -26.73 -2.78 41.63
N ARG A 363 -26.57 -2.18 40.44
CA ARG A 363 -26.81 -2.88 39.17
C ARG A 363 -25.53 -3.58 38.73
N ARG A 364 -25.60 -4.91 38.55
CA ARG A 364 -24.45 -5.72 38.15
C ARG A 364 -24.76 -6.56 36.91
N SER A 365 -23.75 -6.77 36.07
CA SER A 365 -23.90 -7.54 34.83
C SER A 365 -23.78 -9.04 35.09
N VAL A 366 -24.57 -9.83 34.37
CA VAL A 366 -24.48 -11.30 34.40
C VAL A 366 -23.52 -11.74 33.30
N LYS A 367 -22.55 -12.58 33.65
CA LYS A 367 -21.53 -13.10 32.73
C LYS A 367 -21.36 -14.59 32.92
N MET A 368 -20.85 -15.26 31.89
CA MET A 368 -20.40 -16.65 32.01
C MET A 368 -18.92 -16.65 32.40
N ASN A 369 -18.56 -17.40 33.44
CA ASN A 369 -17.15 -17.58 33.83
C ASN A 369 -16.44 -18.58 32.89
N ARG A 370 -15.13 -18.80 33.10
CA ARG A 370 -14.33 -19.73 32.27
C ARG A 370 -14.80 -21.19 32.33
N SER A 371 -15.54 -21.58 33.38
CA SER A 371 -16.08 -22.92 33.58
C SER A 371 -17.50 -23.08 33.02
N GLY A 372 -18.03 -22.07 32.30
CA GLY A 372 -19.38 -22.12 31.74
C GLY A 372 -20.50 -21.80 32.73
N VAL A 373 -20.18 -21.37 33.96
CA VAL A 373 -21.16 -21.05 35.00
C VAL A 373 -21.55 -19.58 34.91
N MET A 374 -22.86 -19.31 34.96
CA MET A 374 -23.40 -17.95 35.01
C MET A 374 -23.18 -17.34 36.39
N VAL A 375 -22.60 -16.16 36.42
CA VAL A 375 -22.18 -15.44 37.63
C VAL A 375 -22.56 -13.97 37.54
N VAL A 376 -22.73 -13.33 38.69
CA VAL A 376 -22.89 -11.87 38.76
C VAL A 376 -21.50 -11.25 38.90
N ASN A 377 -21.14 -10.35 37.99
CA ASN A 377 -19.86 -9.63 38.05
C ASN A 377 -19.93 -8.55 39.13
N TYR A 378 -19.00 -8.59 40.09
CA TYR A 378 -18.89 -7.66 41.20
C TYR A 378 -17.45 -7.16 41.31
N ASP A 379 -17.17 -6.09 40.57
CA ASP A 379 -15.83 -5.49 40.45
C ASP A 379 -14.78 -6.53 40.00
N ASP A 380 -13.82 -6.85 40.86
CA ASP A 380 -12.77 -7.83 40.58
C ASP A 380 -13.17 -9.28 40.92
N TYR A 381 -14.42 -9.51 41.35
CA TYR A 381 -14.93 -10.80 41.80
C TYR A 381 -16.16 -11.26 41.03
N TYR A 382 -16.41 -12.57 41.08
CA TYR A 382 -17.64 -13.20 40.61
C TYR A 382 -18.46 -13.68 41.81
N LEU A 383 -19.75 -13.35 41.81
CA LEU A 383 -20.71 -13.88 42.79
C LEU A 383 -21.42 -15.09 42.18
N TYR A 384 -21.42 -16.18 42.92
CA TYR A 384 -22.03 -17.44 42.52
C TYR A 384 -23.39 -17.59 43.17
N LYS A 385 -24.32 -18.29 42.51
CA LYS A 385 -25.61 -18.61 43.13
C LYS A 385 -25.36 -19.45 44.39
N TYR A 386 -25.92 -19.03 45.51
CA TYR A 386 -25.84 -19.75 46.75
C TYR A 386 -26.82 -20.93 46.72
N ASN A 387 -26.28 -22.14 46.81
CA ASN A 387 -27.07 -23.34 47.04
C ASN A 387 -26.98 -23.64 48.53
N GLN A 388 -28.12 -23.71 49.23
CA GLN A 388 -28.14 -24.07 50.64
C GLN A 388 -27.40 -25.41 50.84
N PRO A 389 -26.56 -25.54 51.87
CA PRO A 389 -26.04 -26.84 52.25
C PRO A 389 -27.24 -27.72 52.62
N VAL A 390 -27.42 -28.83 51.91
CA VAL A 390 -28.43 -29.83 52.25
C VAL A 390 -28.08 -30.35 53.64
N THR A 391 -28.84 -29.94 54.65
CA THR A 391 -28.84 -30.58 55.95
C THR A 391 -29.29 -32.02 55.75
N VAL A 392 -28.37 -32.97 55.89
CA VAL A 392 -28.67 -34.40 56.11
C VAL A 392 -28.96 -34.60 57.59
#